data_AF-A0A929EFM6-F1
#
_entry.id   AF-A0A929EFM6-F1
#
_cell.length_a   1.000
_cell.length_b   1.000
_cell.length_c   1.000
_cell.angle_alpha   90.00
_cell.angle_beta   90.00
_cell.angle_gamma   90.00
#
_symmetry.space_group_name_H-M   'P 1'
#
loop_
_entity.id
_entity.type
_entity.pdbx_description
1 polymer ?
#
loop_
_entity_poly.entity_id
_entity_poly.type
_entity_poly.pdbx_seq_one_letter_code
_entity_poly.pdbx_strand_id
1 'polypeptide(L)'
;MPDKRVLSHDLENVYNLNEDAVIAAIEKHFGDDEEACRCGVCIEDIFALSLNKMPAKYIQNYFGARDPERLVDNVLIERTVRDALAQVAKHPHHD
;
A
#
# COMPACT_ATOMS: atom_id res chain seq x y z
N MET A 1 14.48 -12.56 -1.83
CA MET A 1 14.17 -11.17 -2.18
C MET A 1 15.20 -10.69 -3.19
N PRO A 2 14.83 -10.04 -4.30
CA PRO A 2 15.80 -9.52 -5.26
C PRO A 2 16.68 -8.44 -4.60
N ASP A 3 17.97 -8.45 -4.90
CA ASP A 3 18.93 -7.44 -4.43
C ASP A 3 18.64 -6.09 -5.09
N LYS A 4 18.15 -5.11 -4.33
CA LYS A 4 17.76 -3.78 -4.84
C LYS A 4 18.97 -2.84 -4.90
N ARG A 5 19.93 -3.14 -5.78
CA ARG A 5 21.17 -2.33 -5.93
C ARG A 5 21.37 -1.79 -7.34
N VAL A 6 21.87 -0.56 -7.41
CA VAL A 6 22.31 0.09 -8.67
C VAL A 6 23.62 0.82 -8.42
N LEU A 7 24.68 0.51 -9.19
CA LEU A 7 25.99 1.17 -9.09
C LEU A 7 26.54 1.27 -7.65
N SER A 8 26.49 0.16 -6.91
CA SER A 8 26.90 0.07 -5.49
C SER A 8 26.04 0.87 -4.50
N HIS A 9 24.90 1.42 -4.94
CA HIS A 9 23.92 2.05 -4.06
C HIS A 9 22.76 1.11 -3.76
N ASP A 10 22.40 1.05 -2.48
CA ASP A 10 21.26 0.30 -1.96
C ASP A 10 19.98 1.14 -2.03
N LEU A 11 18.93 0.60 -2.63
CA LEU A 11 17.64 1.25 -2.80
C LEU A 11 16.62 0.88 -1.70
N GLU A 12 17.00 0.10 -0.69
CA GLU A 12 16.12 -0.24 0.45
C GLU A 12 15.64 0.99 1.23
N ASN A 13 16.35 2.12 1.13
CA ASN A 13 15.95 3.38 1.76
C ASN A 13 14.96 4.22 0.92
N VAL A 14 14.57 3.74 -0.25
CA VAL A 14 13.58 4.39 -1.13
C VAL A 14 12.22 3.73 -0.89
N TYR A 15 11.26 4.49 -0.37
CA TYR A 15 9.94 3.97 -0.06
C TYR A 15 8.85 4.99 -0.42
N ASN A 16 7.63 4.51 -0.69
CA ASN A 16 6.50 5.36 -1.00
C ASN A 16 5.82 5.81 0.29
N LEU A 17 5.67 7.12 0.47
CA LEU A 17 5.05 7.73 1.65
C LEU A 17 3.62 7.27 1.91
N ASN A 18 2.92 6.80 0.88
CA ASN A 18 1.54 6.36 1.01
C ASN A 18 1.43 4.94 1.59
N GLU A 19 2.52 4.16 1.64
CA GLU A 19 2.49 2.76 2.07
C GLU A 19 1.90 2.60 3.48
N ASP A 20 2.40 3.36 4.46
CA ASP A 20 1.93 3.28 5.84
C ASP A 20 0.44 3.64 5.97
N ALA A 21 0.00 4.69 5.25
CA ALA A 21 -1.38 5.16 5.29
C ALA A 21 -2.34 4.14 4.64
N VAL A 22 -1.89 3.43 3.61
CA VAL A 22 -2.64 2.36 2.96
C VAL A 22 -2.71 1.11 3.82
N ILE A 23 -1.61 0.74 4.49
CA ILE A 23 -1.61 -0.37 5.45
C ILE A 23 -2.66 -0.10 6.54
N ALA A 24 -2.62 1.08 7.15
CA ALA A 24 -3.58 1.47 8.19
C ALA A 24 -5.04 1.44 7.69
N ALA A 25 -5.30 1.88 6.45
CA ALA A 25 -6.64 1.83 5.87
C ALA A 25 -7.09 0.38 5.58
N ILE A 26 -6.20 -0.47 5.06
CA ILE A 26 -6.49 -1.89 4.82
C ILE A 26 -6.86 -2.60 6.13
N GLU A 27 -6.06 -2.42 7.19
CA GLU A 27 -6.31 -3.00 8.51
C GLU A 27 -7.68 -2.56 9.06
N LYS A 28 -8.01 -1.28 8.90
CA LYS A 28 -9.32 -0.74 9.30
C LYS A 28 -10.47 -1.42 8.57
N HIS A 29 -10.43 -1.53 7.24
CA HIS A 29 -11.50 -2.17 6.46
C HIS A 29 -11.65 -3.66 6.79
N PHE A 30 -10.56 -4.38 7.03
CA PHE A 30 -10.64 -5.78 7.48
C PHE A 30 -11.21 -5.93 8.89
N GLY A 31 -11.12 -4.90 9.73
CA GLY A 31 -11.82 -4.86 11.02
C GLY A 31 -13.34 -4.70 10.87
N ASP A 32 -13.78 -4.07 9.78
CA ASP A 32 -15.19 -3.78 9.50
C ASP A 32 -15.89 -4.88 8.66
N ASP A 33 -15.14 -5.72 7.93
CA ASP A 33 -15.66 -6.79 7.07
C ASP A 33 -15.05 -8.15 7.42
N GLU A 34 -15.84 -9.02 8.07
CA GLU A 34 -15.42 -10.36 8.47
C GLU A 34 -15.37 -11.38 7.32
N GLU A 35 -16.08 -11.13 6.23
CA GLU A 35 -16.22 -12.06 5.09
C GLU A 35 -15.10 -11.90 4.06
N ALA A 36 -14.36 -10.78 4.11
CA ALA A 36 -13.23 -10.53 3.23
C ALA A 36 -12.11 -11.58 3.41
N CYS A 37 -11.56 -12.08 2.31
CA CYS A 37 -10.43 -13.01 2.35
C CYS A 37 -9.16 -12.32 2.87
N ARG A 38 -8.54 -12.91 3.90
CA ARG A 38 -7.35 -12.40 4.60
C ARG A 38 -6.09 -13.22 4.32
N CYS A 39 -6.05 -13.96 3.22
CA CYS A 39 -4.84 -14.68 2.84
C CYS A 39 -3.74 -13.69 2.39
N GLY A 40 -2.47 -14.09 2.49
CA GLY A 40 -1.33 -13.22 2.14
C GLY A 40 -1.43 -12.68 0.72
N VAL A 41 -1.81 -13.52 -0.25
CA VAL A 41 -1.95 -13.13 -1.67
C VAL A 41 -3.00 -12.03 -1.85
N CYS A 42 -4.19 -12.17 -1.23
CA CYS A 42 -5.22 -11.12 -1.30
C CYS A 42 -4.75 -9.81 -0.68
N ILE A 43 -4.09 -9.87 0.49
CA ILE A 43 -3.60 -8.68 1.18
C ILE A 43 -2.56 -7.96 0.30
N GLU A 44 -1.62 -8.71 -0.28
CA GLU A 44 -0.61 -8.18 -1.20
C GLU A 44 -1.24 -7.56 -2.46
N ASP A 45 -2.26 -8.21 -3.03
CA ASP A 45 -3.01 -7.69 -4.18
C ASP A 45 -3.76 -6.39 -3.85
N ILE A 46 -4.45 -6.34 -2.71
CA ILE A 46 -5.17 -5.14 -2.25
C ILE A 46 -4.18 -3.99 -2.07
N PHE A 47 -3.04 -4.26 -1.43
CA PHE A 47 -1.98 -3.28 -1.22
C PHE A 47 -1.42 -2.75 -2.55
N ALA A 48 -1.06 -3.65 -3.47
CA ALA A 48 -0.53 -3.29 -4.78
C ALA A 48 -1.54 -2.49 -5.63
N LEU A 49 -2.79 -2.95 -5.71
CA LEU A 49 -3.86 -2.27 -6.44
C LEU A 49 -4.15 -0.89 -5.87
N SER A 50 -4.07 -0.74 -4.55
CA SER A 50 -4.26 0.54 -3.89
C SER A 50 -3.15 1.52 -4.26
N LEU A 51 -1.88 1.08 -4.11
CA LEU A 51 -0.70 1.88 -4.47
C LEU A 51 -0.67 2.33 -5.92
N ASN A 52 -1.06 1.45 -6.85
CA ASN A 52 -1.09 1.75 -8.28
C ASN A 52 -2.10 2.85 -8.67
N LYS A 53 -3.12 3.10 -7.82
CA LYS A 53 -4.16 4.11 -8.07
C LYS A 53 -3.87 5.45 -7.39
N MET A 54 -2.85 5.54 -6.54
CA MET A 54 -2.49 6.77 -5.85
C MET A 54 -1.33 7.50 -6.55
N PRO A 55 -1.22 8.82 -6.38
CA PRO A 55 -0.03 9.56 -6.77
C PRO A 55 1.21 8.98 -6.08
N ALA A 56 2.17 8.50 -6.87
CA ALA A 56 3.42 7.97 -6.35
C ALA A 56 4.23 9.08 -5.66
N LYS A 57 4.58 8.87 -4.38
CA LYS A 57 5.34 9.83 -3.58
C LYS A 57 6.51 9.13 -2.88
N TYR A 58 7.59 8.93 -3.63
CA TYR A 58 8.79 8.29 -3.09
C TYR A 58 9.70 9.29 -2.39
N ILE A 59 10.27 8.89 -1.26
CA ILE A 59 11.30 9.64 -0.56
C ILE A 59 12.49 8.74 -0.22
N GLN A 60 13.60 9.37 0.12
CA GLN A 60 14.76 8.69 0.66
C GLN A 60 14.78 8.85 2.18
N ASN A 61 14.75 7.75 2.94
CA ASN A 61 14.65 7.78 4.39
C ASN A 61 16.00 8.07 5.10
N TYR A 62 16.82 8.98 4.60
CA TYR A 62 18.14 9.23 5.20
C TYR A 62 18.08 10.04 6.51
N PHE A 63 16.97 10.75 6.76
CA PHE A 63 16.88 11.72 7.86
C PHE A 63 15.58 11.66 8.69
N GLY A 64 14.77 10.60 8.54
CA GLY A 64 13.65 10.30 9.45
C GLY A 64 12.46 11.28 9.44
N ALA A 65 12.49 12.34 8.63
CA ALA A 65 11.40 13.30 8.57
C ALA A 65 10.32 12.83 7.58
N ARG A 66 9.27 12.19 8.11
CA ARG A 66 7.99 12.04 7.41
C ARG A 66 7.26 13.38 7.50
N ASP A 67 7.19 14.10 6.39
CA ASP A 67 6.38 15.32 6.29
C ASP A 67 4.91 14.92 6.07
N PRO A 68 4.02 15.10 7.07
CA PRO A 68 2.62 14.70 6.96
C PRO A 68 1.87 15.49 5.88
N GLU A 69 2.30 16.72 5.55
CA GLU A 69 1.69 17.54 4.51
C GLU A 69 1.91 16.94 3.11
N ARG A 70 2.88 16.04 2.98
CA ARG A 70 3.11 15.28 1.75
C ARG A 70 2.21 14.07 1.60
N LEU A 71 1.38 13.72 2.58
CA LEU A 71 0.46 12.58 2.42
C LEU A 71 -0.63 12.90 1.39
N VAL A 72 -1.16 11.85 0.78
CA VAL A 72 -2.35 11.94 -0.07
C VAL A 72 -3.58 12.12 0.84
N ASP A 73 -4.60 12.82 0.34
CA ASP A 73 -5.87 13.01 1.06
C ASP A 73 -6.45 11.66 1.51
N ASN A 74 -6.84 11.57 2.80
CA ASN A 74 -7.45 10.39 3.40
C ASN A 74 -8.71 9.94 2.65
N VAL A 75 -9.49 10.86 2.08
CA VAL A 75 -10.68 10.50 1.28
C VAL A 75 -10.29 9.67 0.06
N LEU A 76 -9.20 10.04 -0.61
CA LEU A 76 -8.69 9.30 -1.76
C LEU A 76 -8.13 7.93 -1.34
N ILE A 77 -7.41 7.86 -0.21
CA ILE A 77 -6.87 6.60 0.33
C ILE A 77 -8.01 5.62 0.62
N GLU A 78 -8.98 6.05 1.41
CA GLU A 78 -10.12 5.22 1.83
C GLU A 78 -10.93 4.69 0.65
N ARG A 79 -11.23 5.57 -0.33
CA ARG A 79 -11.92 5.16 -1.56
C ARG A 79 -11.11 4.12 -2.33
N THR A 80 -9.82 4.37 -2.49
CA THR A 80 -8.94 3.53 -3.31
C THR A 80 -8.78 2.13 -2.71
N VAL A 81 -8.63 2.04 -1.39
CA VAL A 81 -8.54 0.76 -0.67
C VAL A 81 -9.86 0.00 -0.74
N ARG A 82 -11.00 0.67 -0.58
CA ARG A 82 -12.32 0.06 -0.73
C ARG A 82 -12.52 -0.52 -2.14
N ASP A 83 -12.12 0.23 -3.17
CA ASP A 83 -12.23 -0.23 -4.55
C ASP A 83 -11.32 -1.45 -4.82
N ALA A 84 -10.13 -1.48 -4.22
CA ALA A 84 -9.22 -2.62 -4.31
C ALA A 84 -9.77 -3.87 -3.61
N LEU A 85 -10.32 -3.72 -2.39
CA LEU A 85 -11.01 -4.78 -1.66
C LEU A 85 -12.16 -5.37 -2.49
N ALA A 86 -13.04 -4.52 -3.03
CA ALA A 86 -14.17 -4.95 -3.85
C ALA A 86 -13.72 -5.65 -5.15
N GLN A 87 -12.58 -5.24 -5.71
CA GLN A 87 -12.01 -5.86 -6.90
C GLN A 87 -11.44 -7.26 -6.60
N VAL A 88 -10.64 -7.39 -5.54
CA VAL A 88 -10.03 -8.67 -5.15
C VAL A 88 -11.07 -9.66 -4.64
N ALA A 89 -12.09 -9.19 -3.90
CA ALA A 89 -13.19 -10.04 -3.46
C ALA A 89 -13.97 -10.68 -4.63
N LYS A 90 -14.07 -10.00 -5.78
CA LYS A 90 -14.73 -10.53 -6.98
C LYS A 90 -13.84 -11.49 -7.77
N HIS A 91 -12.53 -11.28 -7.75
CA HIS A 91 -11.56 -12.02 -8.55
C HIS A 91 -10.29 -12.30 -7.73
N PRO A 92 -10.36 -13.23 -6.76
CA PRO A 92 -9.19 -13.59 -5.96
C PRO A 92 -8.14 -14.31 -6.80
N HIS A 93 -6.86 -14.01 -6.59
CA HIS A 93 -5.74 -14.73 -7.23
C HIS A 93 -5.20 -15.91 -6.40
N HIS A 94 -5.78 -16.20 -5.23
CA HIS A 94 -5.29 -17.24 -4.33
C HIS A 94 -5.86 -18.63 -4.61
N ASP A 95 -6.56 -18.81 -5.73
CA ASP A 95 -7.17 -20.06 -6.20
C ASP A 95 -6.52 -20.58 -7.48
#